data_AF-I4Z7S1-F1
#
_entry.id   AF-I4Z7S1-F1
#
_cell.length_a   1.000
_cell.length_b   1.000
_cell.length_c   1.000
_cell.angle_alpha   90.00
_cell.angle_beta   90.00
_cell.angle_gamma   90.00
#
_symmetry.space_group_name_H-M   'P 1'
#
loop_
_entity.id
_entity.type
_entity.pdbx_description
1 polymer ?
#
loop_
_entity_poly.entity_id
_entity_poly.type
_entity_poly.pdbx_seq_one_letter_code
_entity_poly.pdbx_strand_id
1 'polypeptide(L)'
;MMKVRIINKGHHALPEYATSQSAGLDLRANIESPITLQPMERKLIPTGLFMALPAGYEAQVRPRSGLALKHGITVLNTPGTIDADYRGEIMVLLINFSAEDFIINDGERIAQMVIAKHEQVGFDEVEVLDETERGAGGYGHTGVK
;
A
#
# COMPACT_ATOMS: atom_id res chain seq x y z
N MET A 1 8.72 8.41 19.59
CA MET A 1 8.32 7.79 18.31
C MET A 1 7.70 6.43 18.60
N MET A 2 6.58 6.10 17.98
CA MET A 2 5.98 4.76 18.09
C MET A 2 6.96 3.70 17.57
N LYS A 3 7.04 2.54 18.24
CA LYS A 3 7.85 1.41 17.78
C LYS A 3 6.92 0.29 17.30
N VAL A 4 7.20 -0.25 16.11
CA VAL A 4 6.52 -1.42 15.55
C VAL A 4 7.47 -2.60 15.63
N ARG A 5 6.98 -3.76 16.06
CA ARG A 5 7.78 -4.99 16.04
C ARG A 5 7.82 -5.51 14.61
N ILE A 6 9.01 -5.78 14.10
CA ILE A 6 9.24 -6.25 12.73
C ILE A 6 10.27 -7.36 12.74
N ILE A 7 10.04 -8.39 11.92
CA ILE A 7 11.01 -9.43 11.59
C ILE A 7 11.41 -9.18 10.14
N ASN A 8 12.71 -9.14 9.88
CA ASN A 8 13.26 -9.12 8.54
C ASN A 8 13.89 -10.48 8.26
N LYS A 9 13.25 -11.26 7.37
CA LYS A 9 13.80 -12.52 6.84
C LYS A 9 14.42 -12.34 5.45
N GLY A 10 14.32 -11.14 4.88
CA GLY A 10 14.97 -10.79 3.63
C GLY A 10 16.45 -10.47 3.80
N HIS A 11 17.12 -10.20 2.69
CA HIS A 11 18.53 -9.80 2.66
C HIS A 11 18.74 -8.31 2.41
N HIS A 12 17.66 -7.54 2.31
CA HIS A 12 17.71 -6.07 2.23
C HIS A 12 17.58 -5.42 3.61
N ALA A 13 18.12 -4.21 3.77
CA ALA A 13 17.95 -3.42 4.99
C ALA A 13 16.47 -3.12 5.27
N LEU A 14 16.15 -2.87 6.55
CA LEU A 14 14.81 -2.43 6.94
C LEU A 14 14.43 -1.12 6.21
N PRO A 15 13.14 -0.92 5.88
CA PRO A 15 12.66 0.33 5.30
C PRO A 15 12.94 1.53 6.21
N GLU A 16 13.35 2.63 5.60
CA GLU A 16 13.61 3.90 6.28
C GLU A 16 12.82 5.04 5.63
N TYR A 17 12.53 6.06 6.42
CA TYR A 17 11.94 7.29 5.89
C TYR A 17 13.00 8.01 5.06
N ALA A 18 12.71 8.21 3.76
CA ALA A 18 13.67 8.80 2.83
C ALA A 18 14.08 10.24 3.20
N THR A 19 13.18 10.98 3.86
CA THR A 19 13.42 12.32 4.40
C THR A 19 12.73 12.47 5.75
N SER A 20 13.09 13.49 6.53
CA SER A 20 12.48 13.77 7.84
C SER A 20 10.97 14.04 7.81
N GLN A 21 10.41 14.38 6.64
CA GLN A 21 8.98 14.66 6.44
C GLN A 21 8.28 13.63 5.56
N SER A 22 8.96 12.51 5.22
CA SER A 22 8.35 11.45 4.44
C SER A 22 7.23 10.77 5.24
N ALA A 23 6.06 10.61 4.63
CA ALA A 23 4.94 9.90 5.26
C ALA A 23 5.09 8.37 5.19
N GLY A 24 5.75 7.88 4.13
CA GLY A 24 5.88 6.46 3.84
C GLY A 24 7.33 5.95 3.91
N LEU A 25 7.45 4.63 4.08
CA LEU A 25 8.69 3.87 4.04
C LEU A 25 8.73 3.06 2.73
N ASP A 26 9.79 3.18 1.93
CA ASP A 26 9.91 2.42 0.68
C ASP A 26 10.06 0.92 0.96
N LEU A 27 9.18 0.10 0.36
CA LEU A 27 9.24 -1.36 0.41
C LEU A 27 10.03 -1.89 -0.78
N ARG A 28 10.94 -2.83 -0.53
CA ARG A 28 11.79 -3.44 -1.55
C ARG A 28 11.30 -4.84 -1.92
N ALA A 29 11.44 -5.21 -3.18
CA ALA A 29 11.29 -6.59 -3.62
C ALA A 29 12.39 -7.46 -2.98
N ASN A 30 12.02 -8.59 -2.40
CA ASN A 30 12.96 -9.56 -1.84
C ASN A 30 12.82 -10.87 -2.62
N ILE A 31 13.48 -10.96 -3.77
CA ILE A 31 13.30 -12.03 -4.76
C ILE A 31 14.65 -12.62 -5.18
N GLU A 32 14.69 -13.91 -5.52
CA GLU A 32 15.94 -14.59 -5.90
C GLU A 32 16.35 -14.33 -7.35
N SER A 33 15.37 -14.05 -8.22
CA SER A 33 15.57 -13.79 -9.64
C SER A 33 14.63 -12.70 -10.14
N PRO A 34 14.98 -11.94 -11.19
CA PRO A 34 14.10 -10.93 -11.76
C PRO A 34 12.73 -11.49 -12.15
N ILE A 35 11.68 -10.70 -11.94
CA ILE A 35 10.30 -11.07 -12.29
C ILE A 35 9.81 -10.10 -13.35
N THR A 36 9.45 -10.62 -14.53
CA THR A 36 8.75 -9.84 -15.55
C THR A 36 7.26 -9.76 -15.23
N LEU A 37 6.69 -8.55 -15.24
CA LEU A 37 5.26 -8.27 -15.31
C LEU A 37 4.91 -7.84 -16.74
N GLN A 38 4.18 -8.69 -17.43
CA GLN A 38 3.62 -8.37 -18.74
C GLN A 38 2.48 -7.35 -18.64
N PRO A 39 2.10 -6.67 -19.73
CA PRO A 39 0.89 -5.85 -19.78
C PRO A 39 -0.33 -6.57 -19.21
N MET A 40 -1.05 -5.90 -18.30
CA MET A 40 -2.21 -6.40 -17.55
C MET A 40 -1.93 -7.60 -16.63
N GLU A 41 -0.68 -8.03 -16.48
CA GLU A 41 -0.31 -9.07 -15.53
C GLU A 41 -0.26 -8.52 -14.10
N ARG A 42 -0.60 -9.39 -13.14
CA ARG A 42 -0.54 -9.11 -11.70
C ARG A 42 0.29 -10.15 -11.00
N LYS A 43 1.19 -9.72 -10.11
CA LYS A 43 2.00 -10.62 -9.28
C LYS A 43 2.08 -10.13 -7.86
N LEU A 44 2.13 -11.09 -6.95
CA LEU A 44 2.35 -10.86 -5.54
C LEU A 44 3.86 -10.92 -5.28
N ILE A 45 4.46 -9.79 -4.90
CA ILE A 45 5.90 -9.66 -4.75
C ILE A 45 6.28 -9.66 -3.27
N PRO A 46 7.16 -10.59 -2.83
CA PRO A 46 7.63 -10.66 -1.45
C PRO A 46 8.51 -9.48 -1.07
N THR A 47 8.48 -9.14 0.22
CA THR A 47 9.35 -8.11 0.82
C THR A 47 10.31 -8.65 1.86
N GLY A 48 10.12 -9.89 2.32
CA GLY A 48 10.85 -10.51 3.42
C GLY A 48 10.48 -9.96 4.80
N LEU A 49 9.50 -9.05 4.88
CA LEU A 49 9.13 -8.36 6.11
C LEU A 49 7.87 -8.95 6.73
N PHE A 50 7.87 -9.08 8.06
CA PHE A 50 6.73 -9.53 8.86
C PHE A 50 6.58 -8.56 10.01
N MET A 51 5.38 -8.10 10.32
CA MET A 51 5.20 -7.06 11.34
C MET A 51 4.10 -7.38 12.35
N ALA A 52 4.15 -6.69 13.49
CA ALA A 52 3.08 -6.67 14.47
C ALA A 52 2.78 -5.23 14.84
N LEU A 53 1.68 -4.70 14.30
CA LEU A 53 1.20 -3.36 14.62
C LEU A 53 0.46 -3.37 15.96
N PRO A 54 0.43 -2.23 16.67
CA PRO A 54 -0.47 -2.03 17.80
C PRO A 54 -1.93 -2.01 17.33
N ALA A 55 -2.86 -2.40 18.21
CA ALA A 55 -4.29 -2.28 17.94
C ALA A 55 -4.69 -0.81 17.67
N GLY A 56 -5.64 -0.61 16.74
CA GLY A 56 -6.04 0.73 16.26
C GLY A 56 -5.11 1.31 15.19
N TYR A 57 -4.21 0.50 14.63
CA TYR A 57 -3.33 0.89 13.53
C TYR A 57 -3.36 -0.15 12.42
N GLU A 58 -3.24 0.34 11.19
CA GLU A 58 -3.00 -0.45 10.00
C GLU A 58 -1.72 0.03 9.30
N ALA A 59 -1.14 -0.82 8.47
CA ALA A 59 -0.16 -0.40 7.49
C ALA A 59 -0.81 -0.37 6.10
N GLN A 60 -0.68 0.75 5.41
CA GLN A 60 -1.22 0.98 4.08
C GLN A 60 -0.11 0.92 3.04
N VAL A 61 -0.15 -0.10 2.19
CA VAL A 61 0.77 -0.25 1.04
C VAL A 61 0.23 0.55 -0.14
N ARG A 62 1.00 1.53 -0.59
CA ARG A 62 0.62 2.49 -1.62
C ARG A 62 1.62 2.47 -2.80
N PRO A 63 1.18 2.84 -4.01
CA PRO A 63 2.04 2.99 -5.17
C PRO A 63 3.12 4.06 -4.96
N ARG A 64 4.26 3.89 -5.62
CA ARG A 64 5.26 4.95 -5.78
C ARG A 64 4.93 5.75 -7.04
N SER A 65 4.80 7.07 -6.93
CA SER A 65 4.39 7.94 -8.04
C SER A 65 5.28 7.81 -9.27
N GLY A 66 6.59 7.62 -9.07
CA GLY A 66 7.54 7.41 -10.16
C GLY A 66 7.28 6.15 -10.98
N LEU A 67 6.95 5.03 -10.33
CA LEU A 67 6.61 3.77 -11.01
C LEU A 67 5.26 3.88 -11.74
N ALA A 68 4.28 4.52 -11.10
CA ALA A 68 2.96 4.72 -11.69
C ALA A 68 3.02 5.59 -12.95
N LEU A 69 3.71 6.73 -12.89
CA LEU A 69 3.79 7.68 -14.01
C LEU A 69 4.67 7.17 -15.16
N LYS A 70 5.83 6.58 -14.86
CA LYS A 70 6.83 6.25 -15.88
C LYS A 70 6.65 4.86 -16.49
N HIS A 71 6.07 3.92 -15.75
CA HIS A 71 6.02 2.51 -16.12
C HIS A 71 4.61 1.91 -16.04
N GLY A 72 3.59 2.69 -15.67
CA GLY A 72 2.23 2.18 -15.50
C GLY A 72 2.09 1.13 -14.39
N ILE A 73 3.06 1.04 -13.47
CA ILE A 73 3.06 0.06 -12.39
C ILE A 73 2.37 0.63 -11.16
N THR A 74 1.38 -0.09 -10.65
CA THR A 74 0.68 0.29 -9.43
C THR A 74 0.45 -0.91 -8.53
N VAL A 75 0.05 -0.64 -7.30
CA VAL A 75 -0.43 -1.63 -6.33
C VAL A 75 -1.91 -1.83 -6.62
N LEU A 76 -2.30 -3.03 -7.07
CA LEU A 76 -3.65 -3.31 -7.58
C LEU A 76 -4.73 -3.09 -6.52
N ASN A 77 -4.45 -3.49 -5.28
CA ASN A 77 -5.35 -3.34 -4.14
C ASN A 77 -5.11 -2.04 -3.36
N THR A 78 -4.58 -0.98 -3.99
CA THR A 78 -4.21 0.25 -3.28
C THR A 78 -5.42 1.00 -2.66
N PRO A 79 -5.29 1.51 -1.43
CA PRO A 79 -4.23 1.18 -0.47
C PRO A 79 -4.39 -0.26 0.03
N GLY A 80 -3.31 -1.05 -0.04
CA GLY A 80 -3.32 -2.41 0.49
C GLY A 80 -3.26 -2.38 2.01
N THR A 81 -4.26 -2.92 2.68
CA THR A 81 -4.35 -2.94 4.15
C THR A 81 -3.60 -4.14 4.74
N ILE A 82 -2.75 -3.86 5.73
CA ILE A 82 -2.11 -4.84 6.60
C ILE A 82 -2.67 -4.63 8.01
N ASP A 83 -3.44 -5.60 8.49
CA ASP A 83 -4.11 -5.56 9.79
C ASP A 83 -3.15 -5.73 10.98
N ALA A 84 -3.58 -5.26 12.15
CA ALA A 84 -2.75 -5.32 13.35
C ALA A 84 -2.50 -6.73 13.90
N ASP A 85 -3.37 -7.68 13.59
CA ASP A 85 -3.25 -9.09 13.94
C ASP A 85 -2.58 -9.93 12.84
N TYR A 86 -2.30 -9.36 11.67
CA TYR A 86 -1.59 -10.06 10.60
C TYR A 86 -0.13 -10.31 10.99
N ARG A 87 0.33 -11.57 10.83
CA ARG A 87 1.71 -12.00 11.11
C ARG A 87 2.36 -12.71 9.92
N GLY A 88 1.69 -12.72 8.77
CA GLY A 88 2.28 -13.21 7.53
C GLY A 88 3.27 -12.22 6.94
N GLU A 89 3.82 -12.59 5.79
CA GLU A 89 4.73 -11.72 5.06
C GLU A 89 3.97 -10.55 4.45
N ILE A 90 4.52 -9.35 4.56
CA ILE A 90 4.02 -8.18 3.84
C ILE A 90 4.36 -8.40 2.36
N MET A 91 3.32 -8.63 1.56
CA MET A 91 3.46 -8.83 0.13
C MET A 91 2.87 -7.63 -0.63
N VAL A 92 3.43 -7.31 -1.80
CA VAL A 92 2.94 -6.21 -2.64
C VAL A 92 2.29 -6.79 -3.89
N LEU A 93 0.98 -6.59 -4.05
CA LEU A 93 0.24 -7.01 -5.25
C LEU A 93 0.40 -5.95 -6.34
N LEU A 94 1.38 -6.14 -7.22
CA LEU A 94 1.62 -5.24 -8.35
C LEU A 94 0.80 -5.64 -9.57
N ILE A 95 0.40 -4.64 -10.35
CA ILE A 95 -0.17 -4.78 -11.68
C ILE A 95 0.55 -3.83 -12.64
N ASN A 96 0.74 -4.28 -13.89
CA ASN A 96 1.26 -3.46 -14.97
C ASN A 96 0.12 -2.99 -15.89
N PHE A 97 -0.19 -1.70 -15.89
CA PHE A 97 -1.17 -1.08 -16.79
C PHE A 97 -0.55 -0.48 -18.06
N SER A 98 0.76 -0.59 -18.24
CA SER A 98 1.42 -0.14 -19.47
C SER A 98 1.30 -1.17 -20.59
N ALA A 99 1.77 -0.80 -21.78
CA ALA A 99 1.88 -1.69 -22.94
C ALA A 99 3.26 -2.37 -23.05
N GLU A 100 4.17 -2.09 -22.11
CA GLU A 100 5.54 -2.61 -22.12
C GLU A 100 5.74 -3.60 -20.97
N ASP A 101 6.62 -4.58 -21.16
CA ASP A 101 7.04 -5.46 -20.06
C ASP A 101 7.80 -4.65 -19.01
N PHE A 102 7.53 -4.93 -17.74
CA PHE A 102 8.27 -4.34 -16.62
C PHE A 102 9.03 -5.41 -15.85
N ILE A 103 10.34 -5.24 -15.71
CA ILE A 103 11.20 -6.19 -15.00
C ILE A 103 11.44 -5.66 -13.59
N ILE A 104 10.93 -6.39 -12.60
CA ILE A 104 11.20 -6.15 -11.19
C ILE A 104 12.52 -6.84 -10.83
N ASN A 105 13.48 -6.06 -10.33
CA ASN A 105 14.74 -6.60 -9.84
C ASN A 105 14.73 -6.74 -8.32
N ASP A 106 15.59 -7.63 -7.82
CA ASP A 106 15.81 -7.77 -6.39
C ASP A 106 16.29 -6.44 -5.76
N GLY A 107 15.75 -6.11 -4.59
CA GLY A 107 16.05 -4.87 -3.87
C GLY A 107 15.41 -3.61 -4.46
N GLU A 108 14.70 -3.72 -5.58
CA GLU A 108 14.01 -2.58 -6.18
C GLU A 108 12.87 -2.09 -5.29
N ARG A 109 12.75 -0.76 -5.16
CA ARG A 109 11.70 -0.14 -4.36
C ARG A 109 10.39 -0.14 -5.14
N ILE A 110 9.47 -1.03 -4.77
CA ILE A 110 8.27 -1.34 -5.57
C ILE A 110 7.00 -0.67 -5.05
N ALA A 111 6.94 -0.34 -3.76
CA ALA A 111 5.81 0.30 -3.12
C ALA A 111 6.30 1.15 -1.93
N GLN A 112 5.39 1.85 -1.27
CA GLN A 112 5.66 2.52 -0.02
C GLN A 112 4.60 2.18 1.02
N MET A 113 4.98 2.13 2.29
CA MET A 113 4.10 1.80 3.41
C MET A 113 3.89 3.02 4.30
N VAL A 114 2.64 3.37 4.58
CA VAL A 114 2.25 4.40 5.56
C VAL A 114 1.59 3.71 6.75
N ILE A 115 2.02 4.03 7.97
CA ILE A 115 1.33 3.54 9.18
C ILE A 115 0.25 4.54 9.55
N ALA A 116 -1.01 4.08 9.60
CA ALA A 116 -2.18 4.92 9.82
C ALA A 116 -2.94 4.45 11.05
N LYS A 117 -3.46 5.40 11.83
CA LYS A 117 -4.43 5.11 12.90
C LYS A 117 -5.81 4.92 12.27
N HIS A 118 -6.55 3.94 12.74
CA HIS A 118 -7.96 3.75 12.39
C HIS A 118 -8.77 3.49 13.66
N GLU A 119 -10.09 3.63 13.53
CA GLU A 119 -11.04 3.27 14.59
C GLU A 119 -11.79 1.98 14.17
N GLN A 120 -12.25 1.20 15.15
CA GLN A 120 -13.23 0.15 14.92
C GLN A 120 -14.60 0.72 15.30
N VAL A 121 -15.58 0.58 14.41
CA VAL A 121 -16.92 1.18 14.60
C VAL A 121 -17.96 0.10 14.88
N GLY A 122 -18.94 0.45 15.70
CA GLY A 122 -20.23 -0.24 15.74
C GLY A 122 -21.23 0.52 14.85
N PHE A 123 -22.07 -0.20 14.12
CA PHE A 123 -23.16 0.41 13.36
C PHE A 123 -24.39 0.57 14.25
N ASP A 124 -25.06 1.72 14.15
CA ASP A 124 -26.36 2.01 14.75
C ASP A 124 -27.39 2.16 13.61
N GLU A 125 -28.27 1.18 13.46
CA GLU A 125 -29.22 1.12 12.34
C GLU A 125 -30.43 2.02 12.61
N VAL A 126 -30.70 2.99 11.71
CA VAL A 126 -31.76 3.99 11.85
C VAL A 126 -32.61 4.09 10.58
N GLU A 127 -33.86 4.54 10.70
CA GLU A 127 -34.76 4.70 9.55
C GLU A 127 -34.44 5.94 8.70
N VAL A 128 -33.88 7.00 9.31
CA VAL A 128 -33.61 8.29 8.66
C VAL A 128 -32.27 8.84 9.15
N LEU A 129 -31.46 9.33 8.20
CA LEU A 129 -30.21 10.06 8.47
C LEU A 129 -30.47 11.56 8.61
N ASP A 130 -29.55 12.28 9.24
CA ASP A 130 -29.57 13.74 9.32
C ASP A 130 -29.28 14.40 7.96
N GLU A 131 -29.76 15.63 7.78
CA GLU A 131 -29.52 16.40 6.55
C GLU A 131 -28.17 17.13 6.61
N THR A 132 -27.45 17.15 5.48
CA THR A 132 -26.20 17.91 5.33
C THR A 132 -26.23 18.70 4.02
N GLU A 133 -25.40 19.75 3.90
CA GLU A 133 -25.26 20.55 2.66
C GLU A 133 -24.91 19.67 1.44
N ARG A 134 -24.12 18.62 1.65
CA ARG A 134 -23.75 17.67 0.59
C ARG A 134 -24.86 16.68 0.26
N GLY A 135 -25.64 16.25 1.25
CA GLY A 135 -26.70 15.24 1.09
C GLY A 135 -26.23 14.01 0.30
N ALA A 136 -27.00 13.62 -0.72
CA ALA A 136 -26.69 12.51 -1.63
C ALA A 136 -25.69 12.85 -2.76
N GLY A 137 -25.04 14.03 -2.73
CA GLY A 137 -24.10 14.48 -3.77
C GLY A 137 -22.78 13.70 -3.81
N GLY A 138 -22.46 13.06 -4.94
CA GLY A 138 -21.24 12.29 -5.17
C GLY A 138 -20.75 12.33 -6.63
N TYR A 139 -19.62 11.69 -6.94
CA TYR A 139 -19.13 11.50 -8.32
C TYR A 139 -19.03 12.77 -9.18
N GLY A 140 -18.36 13.81 -8.67
CA GLY A 140 -18.19 15.07 -9.42
C GLY A 140 -19.31 16.09 -9.21
N HIS A 141 -20.17 15.93 -8.20
CA HIS A 141 -21.28 16.85 -7.92
C HIS A 141 -20.91 18.33 -7.71
N THR A 142 -19.62 18.66 -7.52
CA THR A 142 -19.11 20.03 -7.38
C THR A 142 -18.40 20.57 -8.63
N GLY A 143 -18.33 19.80 -9.73
CA GLY A 143 -17.44 20.10 -10.85
C GLY A 143 -18.09 20.03 -12.23
N VAL A 144 -18.53 21.17 -12.74
CA VAL A 144 -18.60 21.45 -14.19
C VAL A 144 -17.98 22.82 -14.43
N LYS A 145 -16.67 22.85 -14.69
CA LYS A 145 -15.97 23.96 -15.33
C LYS A 145 -14.92 23.41 -16.27
#